data_AF-A0A6H2DND4-F1
#
_entry.id   AF-A0A6H2DND4-F1
#
_cell.length_a   1.000
_cell.length_b   1.000
_cell.length_c   1.000
_cell.angle_alpha   90.00
_cell.angle_beta   90.00
_cell.angle_gamma   90.00
#
_symmetry.space_group_name_H-M   'P 1'
#
loop_
_entity.id
_entity.type
_entity.pdbx_description
1 polymer ?
#
loop_
_entity_poly.entity_id
_entity_poly.type
_entity_poly.pdbx_seq_one_letter_code
_entity_poly.pdbx_strand_id
1 'polypeptide(L)'
;MLKQFSHDLRLARRKAGLTQNDLAHLMATTDKEISALEHGRKIPSLPQICELSLIYGRSFESLFADLMEYGKKKLRHQMPSLSNDVRNHVGTINRSATLERVTRRMNDTRSPYERT
;
A
#
# COMPACT_ATOMS: atom_id res chain seq x y z
N MET A 1 8.67 -2.68 7.05
CA MET A 1 8.82 -1.73 5.93
C MET A 1 9.06 -2.54 4.67
N LEU A 2 8.67 -2.02 3.49
CA LEU A 2 8.41 -2.66 2.19
C LEU A 2 9.53 -3.55 1.58
N LYS A 3 10.16 -4.41 2.36
CA LYS A 3 11.35 -5.19 1.97
C LYS A 3 11.07 -6.07 0.75
N GLN A 4 9.90 -6.72 0.72
CA GLN A 4 9.54 -7.60 -0.37
C GLN A 4 9.30 -6.81 -1.67
N PHE A 5 8.49 -5.76 -1.61
CA PHE A 5 8.25 -4.89 -2.77
C PHE A 5 9.55 -4.31 -3.36
N SER A 6 10.43 -3.77 -2.51
CA SER A 6 11.69 -3.16 -2.96
C SER A 6 12.62 -4.17 -3.64
N HIS A 7 12.64 -5.40 -3.12
CA HIS A 7 13.36 -6.50 -3.74
C HIS A 7 12.74 -6.91 -5.09
N ASP A 8 11.41 -7.06 -5.12
CA ASP A 8 10.67 -7.43 -6.33
C ASP A 8 10.84 -6.38 -7.45
N LEU A 9 10.82 -5.10 -7.10
CA LEU A 9 11.07 -3.98 -8.00
C LEU A 9 12.47 -4.07 -8.62
N ARG A 10 13.49 -4.23 -7.78
CA ARG A 10 14.88 -4.35 -8.25
C ARG A 10 15.08 -5.56 -9.15
N LEU A 11 14.43 -6.68 -8.82
CA LEU A 11 14.47 -7.90 -9.64
C LEU A 11 13.77 -7.69 -10.98
N ALA A 12 12.57 -7.09 -10.98
CA ALA A 12 11.82 -6.80 -12.20
C ALA A 12 12.61 -5.89 -13.14
N ARG A 13 13.20 -4.81 -12.61
CA ARG A 13 14.05 -3.90 -13.38
C ARG A 13 15.23 -4.63 -14.04
N ARG A 14 15.94 -5.45 -13.26
CA ARG A 14 17.09 -6.23 -13.77
C ARG A 14 16.68 -7.25 -14.83
N LYS A 15 15.55 -7.94 -14.64
CA LYS A 15 15.02 -8.88 -15.64
C LYS A 15 14.60 -8.19 -16.94
N ALA A 16 14.12 -6.94 -16.86
CA ALA A 16 13.81 -6.11 -18.02
C ALA A 16 15.06 -5.51 -18.71
N GLY A 17 16.26 -5.69 -18.15
CA GLY A 17 17.49 -5.12 -18.71
C GLY A 17 17.65 -3.61 -18.51
N LEU A 18 16.81 -2.98 -17.67
CA LEU A 18 16.82 -1.54 -17.45
C LEU A 18 17.82 -1.14 -16.35
N THR A 19 18.49 -0.01 -16.53
CA THR A 19 19.25 0.66 -15.47
C THR A 19 18.31 1.47 -14.56
N GLN A 20 18.81 1.92 -13.40
CA GLN A 20 18.03 2.84 -12.55
C GLN A 20 17.75 4.18 -13.26
N ASN A 21 18.66 4.61 -14.14
CA ASN A 21 18.53 5.84 -14.90
C ASN A 21 17.44 5.70 -15.99
N ASP A 22 17.38 4.55 -16.69
CA ASP A 22 16.29 4.27 -17.65
C ASP A 22 14.92 4.32 -16.98
N LEU A 23 14.81 3.66 -15.81
CA LEU A 23 13.57 3.67 -15.05
C LEU A 23 13.21 5.07 -14.54
N ALA A 24 14.21 5.85 -14.12
CA ALA A 24 14.02 7.24 -13.72
C ALA A 24 13.48 8.09 -14.87
N HIS A 25 14.02 7.93 -16.08
CA HIS A 25 13.52 8.61 -17.28
C HIS A 25 12.09 8.20 -17.62
N LEU A 26 11.78 6.89 -17.62
CA LEU A 26 10.42 6.39 -17.91
C LEU A 26 9.36 6.93 -16.94
N MET A 27 9.74 7.12 -15.68
CA MET A 27 8.85 7.61 -14.61
C MET A 27 8.98 9.11 -14.35
N ALA A 28 9.69 9.85 -15.22
CA ALA A 28 9.95 11.29 -15.06
C ALA A 28 10.42 11.68 -13.63
N THR A 29 11.34 10.88 -13.08
CA THR A 29 11.87 11.04 -11.71
C THR A 29 13.41 11.00 -11.71
N THR A 30 14.01 10.93 -10.52
CA THR A 30 15.48 10.87 -10.33
C THR A 30 15.96 9.45 -10.04
N ASP A 31 17.19 9.15 -10.44
CA ASP A 31 17.90 7.90 -10.07
C ASP A 31 17.98 7.71 -8.55
N LYS A 32 18.14 8.79 -7.78
CA LYS A 32 18.11 8.80 -6.32
C LYS A 32 16.76 8.34 -5.79
N GLU A 33 15.67 8.75 -6.41
CA GLU A 33 14.32 8.33 -6.04
C GLU A 33 14.11 6.85 -6.36
N ILE A 34 14.51 6.37 -7.54
CA ILE A 34 14.49 4.96 -7.89
C ILE A 34 15.31 4.13 -6.88
N SER A 35 16.52 4.58 -6.55
CA SER A 35 17.35 3.95 -5.53
C SER A 35 16.66 3.91 -4.17
N ALA A 36 15.98 4.97 -3.75
CA ALA A 36 15.23 4.98 -2.49
C ALA A 36 14.07 3.96 -2.50
N LEU A 37 13.38 3.80 -3.62
CA LEU A 37 12.32 2.79 -3.79
C LEU A 37 12.89 1.36 -3.73
N GLU A 38 13.98 1.09 -4.46
CA GLU A 38 14.63 -0.24 -4.52
C GLU A 38 15.27 -0.68 -3.19
N HIS A 39 15.56 0.25 -2.29
CA HIS A 39 16.09 -0.04 -0.95
C HIS A 39 15.02 0.08 0.14
N GLY A 40 13.76 0.35 -0.22
CA GLY A 40 12.65 0.46 0.74
C GLY A 40 12.73 1.68 1.65
N ARG A 41 13.53 2.69 1.29
CA ARG A 41 13.64 3.97 2.00
C ARG A 41 12.49 4.93 1.68
N LYS A 42 11.79 4.70 0.56
CA LYS A 42 10.63 5.48 0.14
C LYS A 42 9.49 4.53 -0.23
N ILE A 43 8.26 4.93 0.12
CA ILE A 43 7.03 4.27 -0.32
C ILE A 43 6.64 4.89 -1.66
N PRO A 44 6.37 4.09 -2.72
CA PRO A 44 5.92 4.61 -3.99
C PRO A 44 4.53 5.24 -3.86
N SER A 45 4.26 6.30 -4.63
CA SER A 45 2.92 6.85 -4.77
C SER A 45 2.04 5.95 -5.65
N LEU A 46 0.71 6.12 -5.59
CA LEU A 46 -0.19 5.35 -6.45
C LEU A 46 0.12 5.51 -7.96
N PRO A 47 0.38 6.73 -8.49
CA PRO A 47 0.84 6.89 -9.86
C PRO A 47 2.10 6.08 -10.18
N GLN A 48 3.10 6.10 -9.31
CA GLN A 48 4.34 5.33 -9.50
C GLN A 48 4.06 3.82 -9.53
N ILE A 49 3.13 3.32 -8.72
CA ILE A 49 2.74 1.90 -8.73
C ILE A 49 2.09 1.53 -10.07
N CYS A 50 1.21 2.39 -10.61
CA CYS A 50 0.59 2.19 -11.91
C CYS A 50 1.62 2.20 -13.04
N GLU A 51 2.54 3.16 -13.04
CA GLU A 51 3.65 3.24 -14.02
C GLU A 51 4.53 1.99 -13.98
N LEU A 52 4.95 1.56 -12.79
CA LEU A 52 5.74 0.34 -12.61
C LEU A 52 4.98 -0.89 -13.10
N SER A 53 3.66 -0.94 -12.91
CA SER A 53 2.84 -2.05 -13.38
C SER A 53 2.76 -2.09 -14.90
N LEU A 54 2.69 -0.93 -15.55
CA LEU A 54 2.73 -0.82 -17.02
C LEU A 54 4.10 -1.19 -17.59
N ILE A 55 5.19 -0.69 -16.98
CA ILE A 55 6.56 -0.95 -17.43
C ILE A 55 6.90 -2.43 -17.38
N TYR A 56 6.46 -3.14 -16.33
CA TYR A 56 6.82 -4.56 -16.13
C TYR A 56 5.70 -5.54 -16.47
N GLY A 57 4.53 -5.07 -16.90
CA GLY A 57 3.39 -5.91 -17.25
C GLY A 57 2.89 -6.81 -16.10
N ARG A 58 3.02 -6.36 -14.84
CA ARG A 58 2.65 -7.13 -13.65
C ARG A 58 2.17 -6.25 -12.51
N SER A 59 1.33 -6.80 -11.63
CA SER A 59 0.97 -6.18 -10.36
C SER A 59 2.10 -6.36 -9.32
N PHE A 60 2.11 -5.48 -8.31
CA PHE A 60 2.96 -5.58 -7.13
C PHE A 60 2.11 -5.92 -5.89
N GLU A 61 1.58 -7.14 -5.83
CA GLU A 61 0.67 -7.57 -4.75
C GLU A 61 1.30 -7.50 -3.36
N SER A 62 2.60 -7.80 -3.25
CA SER A 62 3.37 -7.69 -2.01
C SER A 62 3.33 -6.27 -1.43
N LEU A 63 3.33 -5.24 -2.29
CA LEU A 63 3.18 -3.85 -1.88
C LEU A 63 1.79 -3.57 -1.30
N PHE A 64 0.74 -4.07 -1.95
CA PHE A 64 -0.62 -3.88 -1.47
C PHE A 64 -0.83 -4.55 -0.11
N ALA A 65 -0.31 -5.77 0.09
CA ALA A 65 -0.36 -6.46 1.37
C ALA A 65 0.31 -5.63 2.48
N ASP A 66 1.51 -5.11 2.23
CA ASP A 66 2.23 -4.29 3.21
C ASP A 66 1.51 -2.96 3.51
N LEU A 67 0.97 -2.29 2.48
CA LEU A 67 0.21 -1.04 2.63
C LEU A 67 -1.09 -1.27 3.41
N MET A 68 -1.78 -2.38 3.15
CA MET A 68 -2.97 -2.78 3.89
C MET A 68 -2.66 -3.03 5.36
N GLU A 69 -1.57 -3.74 5.67
CA GLU A 69 -1.16 -3.96 7.07
C GLU A 69 -0.79 -2.65 7.77
N TYR A 70 -0.10 -1.74 7.07
CA TYR A 70 0.14 -0.39 7.58
C TYR A 70 -1.18 0.36 7.88
N GLY A 71 -2.14 0.32 6.95
CA GLY A 71 -3.47 0.91 7.12
C GLY A 71 -4.22 0.33 8.33
N LYS A 72 -4.23 -1.01 8.48
CA LYS A 72 -4.81 -1.69 9.65
C LYS A 72 -4.16 -1.23 10.96
N LYS A 73 -2.82 -1.15 11.01
CA LYS A 73 -2.09 -0.63 12.19
C LYS A 73 -2.46 0.80 12.53
N LYS A 74 -2.49 1.68 11.52
CA LYS A 74 -2.85 3.09 11.70
C LYS A 74 -4.29 3.22 12.22
N LEU A 75 -5.24 2.51 11.61
CA LEU A 75 -6.64 2.54 12.05
C LEU A 75 -6.81 1.98 13.47
N ARG A 76 -6.11 0.90 13.85
CA ARG A 76 -6.13 0.38 15.23
C ARG A 76 -5.69 1.43 16.24
N HIS A 77 -4.69 2.24 15.90
CA HIS A 77 -4.22 3.32 16.77
C HIS A 77 -5.19 4.50 16.85
N GLN A 78 -5.93 4.79 15.78
CA GLN A 78 -6.88 5.90 15.71
C GLN A 78 -8.28 5.54 16.23
N MET A 79 -8.68 4.27 16.19
CA MET A 79 -10.02 3.84 16.57
C MET A 79 -10.44 4.29 17.99
N PRO A 80 -9.56 4.23 19.02
CA PRO A 80 -9.91 4.67 20.37
C PRO A 80 -10.15 6.19 20.52
N SER A 81 -9.67 7.01 19.57
CA SER A 81 -9.84 8.48 19.64
C SER A 81 -11.15 8.97 19.04
N LEU A 82 -11.97 8.07 18.49
CA LEU A 82 -13.28 8.44 17.97
C LEU A 82 -14.21 8.87 19.11
N SER A 83 -14.89 10.00 18.92
CA SER A 83 -15.94 10.42 19.85
C SER A 83 -17.02 9.36 19.96
N ASN A 84 -17.32 8.99 21.20
CA ASN A 84 -18.45 8.15 21.58
C ASN A 84 -19.73 8.98 21.78
N ASP A 85 -19.61 10.31 21.87
CA ASP A 85 -20.73 11.22 22.04
C ASP A 85 -21.23 11.71 20.67
N VAL A 86 -21.88 10.80 19.94
CA VAL A 86 -22.51 11.10 18.64
C VAL A 86 -24.00 10.87 18.75
N ARG A 87 -24.77 11.93 18.54
CA ARG A 87 -26.24 11.89 18.56
C ARG A 87 -26.77 10.87 17.56
N ASN A 88 -27.74 10.07 17.99
CA ASN A 88 -28.42 9.12 17.11
C ASN A 88 -29.47 9.85 16.26
N HIS A 89 -29.33 9.80 14.93
CA HIS A 89 -30.29 10.30 13.96
C HIS A 89 -30.09 9.57 12.62
N VAL A 90 -30.94 9.81 11.62
CA VAL A 90 -30.93 9.11 10.31
C VAL A 90 -29.54 9.08 9.64
N GLY A 91 -28.71 10.09 9.84
CA GLY A 91 -27.34 10.15 9.30
C GLY A 91 -26.30 9.32 10.05
N THR A 92 -26.60 8.86 11.27
CA THR A 92 -25.67 8.13 12.15
C THR A 92 -26.12 6.70 12.48
N ILE A 93 -27.30 6.27 11.99
CA ILE A 93 -27.87 4.93 12.26
C ILE A 93 -26.92 3.77 11.97
N ASN A 94 -26.04 3.92 10.98
CA ASN A 94 -25.10 2.88 10.55
C ASN A 94 -23.73 3.00 11.21
N ARG A 95 -23.50 3.98 12.11
CA ARG A 95 -22.19 4.27 12.69
C ARG A 95 -21.64 3.06 13.44
N SER A 96 -22.39 2.54 14.42
CA SER A 96 -21.95 1.43 15.27
C SER A 96 -21.65 0.18 14.45
N ALA A 97 -22.56 -0.21 13.56
CA ALA A 97 -22.36 -1.36 12.67
C ALA A 97 -21.16 -1.19 11.72
N THR A 98 -20.89 0.04 11.26
CA THR A 98 -19.72 0.33 10.42
C THR A 98 -18.43 0.21 11.21
N LEU A 99 -18.37 0.78 12.41
CA LEU A 99 -17.19 0.68 13.28
C LEU A 99 -16.90 -0.77 13.66
N GLU A 100 -17.92 -1.56 13.99
CA GLU A 100 -17.77 -2.99 14.26
C GLU A 100 -17.17 -3.75 13.06
N ARG A 101 -17.68 -3.50 11.85
CA ARG A 101 -17.13 -4.11 10.62
C ARG A 101 -15.69 -3.70 10.35
N VAL A 102 -15.33 -2.44 10.60
CA VAL A 102 -13.94 -1.97 10.46
C VAL A 102 -13.05 -2.68 11.48
N THR A 103 -13.45 -2.73 12.75
CA THR A 103 -12.75 -3.46 13.83
C THR A 103 -12.49 -4.91 13.46
N ARG A 104 -13.50 -5.61 12.92
CA ARG A 104 -13.35 -6.98 12.42
C ARG A 104 -12.27 -7.09 11.35
N ARG A 105 -12.31 -6.24 10.31
CA ARG A 105 -11.35 -6.27 9.20
C ARG A 105 -9.91 -5.89 9.61
N MET A 106 -9.76 -5.03 10.61
CA MET A 106 -8.44 -4.67 11.14
C MET A 106 -7.78 -5.82 11.90
N ASN A 107 -8.58 -6.63 12.58
CA ASN A 107 -8.10 -7.76 13.39
C ASN A 107 -7.99 -9.05 12.58
N ASP A 108 -8.57 -9.10 11.38
CA ASP A 108 -8.38 -10.22 10.46
C ASP A 108 -6.93 -10.27 9.99
N THR A 109 -6.27 -11.39 10.25
CA THR A 109 -4.88 -11.67 9.87
C THR A 109 -4.78 -12.24 8.46
N ARG A 110 -5.88 -12.65 7.83
CA ARG A 110 -5.90 -13.20 6.47
C ARG A 110 -5.64 -12.09 5.44
N SER A 111 -4.79 -12.38 4.45
CA SER A 111 -4.63 -11.49 3.31
C SER A 111 -5.88 -11.61 2.41
N PRO A 112 -6.56 -10.52 2.04
CA PRO A 112 -7.68 -10.59 1.11
C PRO A 112 -7.27 -11.06 -0.30
N TYR A 113 -5.97 -11.14 -0.58
CA TYR A 113 -5.39 -11.57 -1.86
C TYR A 113 -5.00 -13.05 -1.91
N GLU A 114 -5.14 -13.81 -0.82
CA GLU A 114 -4.89 -15.27 -0.78
C GLU A 114 -6.08 -16.11 -1.29
N ARG A 115 -7.08 -15.48 -1.90
CA ARG A 115 -8.22 -16.18 -2.53
C ARG A 115 -8.11 -16.14 -4.05
N THR A 116 -7.09 -16.79 -4.59
CA THR A 116 -7.03 -17.21 -6.01
C THR A 116 -6.24 -18.50 -6.09
#